data_AF-A0A7S0KX69-F1
#
_entry.id   AF-A0A7S0KX69-F1
#
_cell.length_a   1.000
_cell.length_b   1.000
_cell.length_c   1.000
_cell.angle_alpha   90.00
_cell.angle_beta   90.00
_cell.angle_gamma   90.00
#
_symmetry.space_group_name_H-M   'P 1'
#
loop_
_entity.id
_entity.type
_entity.pdbx_description
1 polymer ?
#
loop_
_entity_poly.entity_id
_entity_poly.type
_entity_poly.pdbx_seq_one_letter_code
_entity_poly.pdbx_strand_id
1 'polypeptide(L)'
;VLDPPDSSRTTPPQPFERDKLWLENATMEMMDLGNFPVGSLTFDDVESISGLMAAWVRRKTVEASLIVEKLLKRVVDDMRADNKSICVSTRMYTMSMDAWAKSGAPQGAQRAAEIHSAMVTMYEASGDPSIAPSSISYNTLVNAWCKSSDPEA
;
A
#
# COMPACT_ATOMS: atom_id res chain seq x y z
N VAL A 1 -24.13 50.72 10.42
CA VAL A 1 -23.43 50.04 9.32
C VAL A 1 -22.98 48.71 9.89
N LEU A 2 -23.66 47.62 9.55
CA LEU A 2 -23.34 46.26 9.97
C LEU A 2 -22.47 45.67 8.86
N ASP A 3 -21.22 45.33 9.16
CA ASP A 3 -20.35 44.65 8.20
C ASP A 3 -20.92 43.26 7.84
N PRO A 4 -20.82 42.82 6.58
CA PRO A 4 -21.31 41.52 6.15
C PRO A 4 -20.47 40.37 6.73
N PRO A 5 -21.04 39.17 6.94
CA PRO A 5 -20.30 38.03 7.43
C PRO A 5 -19.26 37.57 6.40
N ASP A 6 -18.00 37.67 6.80
CA ASP A 6 -16.85 37.16 6.06
C ASP A 6 -16.99 35.64 5.84
N SER A 7 -17.31 35.27 4.60
CA SER A 7 -17.56 33.89 4.17
C SER A 7 -16.27 33.08 3.94
N SER A 8 -15.11 33.60 4.36
CA SER A 8 -13.80 32.97 4.15
C SER A 8 -13.21 32.24 5.36
N ARG A 9 -13.96 32.09 6.47
CA ARG A 9 -13.52 31.25 7.60
C ARG A 9 -13.57 29.77 7.24
N THR A 10 -12.50 29.31 6.61
CA THR A 10 -12.15 27.89 6.55
C THR A 10 -12.01 27.38 7.98
N THR A 11 -12.93 26.51 8.39
CA THR A 11 -12.83 25.83 9.68
C THR A 11 -11.52 25.02 9.68
N PRO A 12 -10.69 25.12 10.73
CA PRO A 12 -9.45 24.36 10.77
C PRO A 12 -9.78 22.86 10.69
N PRO A 13 -9.04 22.10 9.86
CA PRO A 13 -9.34 20.69 9.62
C PRO A 13 -9.33 19.93 10.93
N GLN A 14 -10.31 19.05 11.09
CA GLN A 14 -10.45 18.22 12.29
C GLN A 14 -9.18 17.35 12.47
N PRO A 15 -8.80 16.96 13.69
CA PRO A 15 -7.58 16.17 13.92
C PRO A 15 -7.48 14.92 13.01
N PHE A 16 -8.60 14.23 12.77
CA PHE A 16 -8.64 13.07 11.86
C PHE A 16 -8.37 13.43 10.39
N GLU A 17 -8.81 14.62 9.94
CA GLU A 17 -8.57 15.12 8.59
C GLU A 17 -7.11 15.51 8.42
N ARG A 18 -6.47 16.04 9.47
CA ARG A 18 -5.03 16.36 9.47
C ARG A 18 -4.20 15.09 9.33
N ASP A 19 -4.55 14.03 10.04
CA ASP A 19 -3.87 12.73 9.91
C ASP A 19 -4.04 12.11 8.52
N LYS A 20 -5.24 12.26 7.92
CA LYS A 20 -5.50 11.82 6.54
C LYS A 20 -4.75 12.65 5.51
N LEU A 21 -4.81 13.98 5.62
CA LEU A 21 -4.16 14.89 4.68
C LEU A 21 -2.64 14.77 4.72
N TRP A 22 -2.05 14.60 5.91
CA TRP A 22 -0.62 14.34 6.03
C TRP A 22 -0.23 13.03 5.34
N LEU A 23 -1.00 11.95 5.54
CA LEU A 23 -0.75 10.66 4.87
C LEU A 23 -0.86 10.78 3.36
N GLU A 24 -1.87 11.48 2.85
CA GLU A 24 -2.05 11.72 1.42
C GLU A 24 -0.89 12.51 0.83
N ASN A 25 -0.47 13.59 1.49
CA ASN A 25 0.65 14.41 1.05
C ASN A 25 1.97 13.62 1.07
N ALA A 26 2.27 12.89 2.15
CA ALA A 26 3.47 12.06 2.24
C ALA A 26 3.48 10.94 1.19
N THR A 27 2.30 10.37 0.91
CA THR A 27 2.16 9.37 -0.16
C THR A 27 2.36 10.00 -1.53
N MET A 28 1.81 11.18 -1.80
CA MET A 28 2.00 11.89 -3.06
C MET A 28 3.47 12.23 -3.29
N GLU A 29 4.17 12.69 -2.26
CA GLU A 29 5.62 12.97 -2.32
C GLU A 29 6.44 11.73 -2.69
N MET A 30 6.20 10.60 -2.00
CA MET A 30 6.89 9.33 -2.30
C MET A 30 6.57 8.76 -3.69
N MET A 31 5.44 9.14 -4.27
CA MET A 31 5.01 8.73 -5.61
C MET A 31 5.43 9.73 -6.70
N ASP A 32 6.00 10.88 -6.34
CA ASP A 32 6.43 11.91 -7.28
C ASP A 32 7.73 11.48 -7.97
N LEU A 33 7.61 11.10 -9.24
CA LEU A 33 8.75 10.69 -10.06
C LEU A 33 9.72 11.83 -10.40
N GLY A 34 9.30 13.09 -10.25
CA GLY A 34 10.18 14.24 -10.39
C GLY A 34 11.16 14.36 -9.21
N ASN A 35 10.70 13.99 -8.02
CA ASN A 35 11.52 14.03 -6.79
C ASN A 35 12.24 12.70 -6.53
N PHE A 36 11.57 11.57 -6.83
CA PHE A 36 12.08 10.22 -6.70
C PHE A 36 11.95 9.45 -8.03
N PRO A 37 12.91 9.61 -8.95
CA PRO A 37 12.95 8.83 -10.19
C PRO A 37 12.94 7.31 -9.95
N VAL A 38 12.47 6.53 -10.93
CA VAL A 38 12.56 5.07 -10.86
C VAL A 38 14.03 4.65 -10.96
N GLY A 39 14.46 3.79 -10.03
CA GLY A 39 15.83 3.33 -9.86
C GLY A 39 16.65 4.16 -8.86
N SER A 40 16.05 5.17 -8.22
CA SER A 40 16.73 6.07 -7.27
C SER A 40 16.31 5.90 -5.82
N LEU A 41 15.39 4.99 -5.49
CA LEU A 41 14.95 4.82 -4.11
C LEU A 41 16.10 4.31 -3.23
N THR A 42 16.20 4.87 -2.04
CA THR A 42 17.12 4.42 -0.99
C THR A 42 16.43 3.43 -0.05
N PHE A 43 17.21 2.77 0.81
CA PHE A 43 16.67 1.93 1.88
C PHE A 43 15.72 2.69 2.81
N ASP A 44 16.07 3.94 3.15
CA ASP A 44 15.25 4.79 4.03
C ASP A 44 13.92 5.18 3.36
N ASP A 45 13.90 5.36 2.05
CA ASP A 45 12.66 5.60 1.29
C ASP A 45 11.75 4.35 1.31
N VAL A 46 12.33 3.16 1.18
CA VAL A 46 11.58 1.90 1.26
C VAL A 46 11.01 1.67 2.67
N GLU A 47 11.75 1.97 3.73
CA GLU A 47 11.24 1.93 5.10
C GLU A 47 10.12 2.96 5.31
N SER A 48 10.25 4.16 4.73
CA SER A 48 9.21 5.19 4.75
C SER A 48 7.94 4.72 4.03
N ILE A 49 8.09 4.12 2.84
CA ILE A 49 6.98 3.51 2.08
C ILE A 49 6.32 2.39 2.89
N SER A 50 7.09 1.52 3.52
CA SER A 50 6.60 0.44 4.40
C SER A 50 5.77 1.00 5.57
N GLY A 51 6.23 2.10 6.17
CA GLY A 51 5.49 2.85 7.19
C GLY A 51 4.16 3.41 6.68
N LEU A 52 4.15 4.03 5.49
CA LEU A 52 2.94 4.52 4.84
C LEU A 52 1.96 3.37 4.56
N MET A 53 2.43 2.24 4.02
CA MET A 53 1.59 1.06 3.80
C MET A 53 0.92 0.60 5.09
N ALA A 54 1.68 0.48 6.18
CA ALA A 54 1.13 0.08 7.48
C ALA A 54 0.08 1.08 8.01
N ALA A 55 0.23 2.37 7.74
CA ALA A 55 -0.74 3.39 8.09
C ALA A 55 -2.03 3.28 7.25
N TRP A 56 -1.91 3.08 5.93
CA TRP A 56 -3.05 2.95 5.03
C TRP A 56 -3.86 1.66 5.27
N VAL A 57 -3.21 0.53 5.56
CA VAL A 57 -3.89 -0.75 5.87
C VAL A 57 -4.94 -0.60 6.99
N ARG A 58 -4.68 0.25 7.99
CA ARG A 58 -5.58 0.45 9.14
C ARG A 58 -6.90 1.12 8.77
N ARG A 59 -6.99 1.77 7.62
CA ARG A 59 -8.17 2.52 7.18
C ARG A 59 -9.28 1.65 6.61
N LYS A 60 -8.96 0.44 6.13
CA LYS A 60 -9.94 -0.56 5.66
C LYS A 60 -10.90 -0.04 4.58
N THR A 61 -10.40 0.78 3.67
CA THR A 61 -11.16 1.27 2.51
C THR A 61 -10.54 0.77 1.21
N VAL A 62 -11.35 0.73 0.15
CA VAL A 62 -10.86 0.40 -1.21
C VAL A 62 -9.82 1.41 -1.70
N GLU A 63 -9.98 2.69 -1.38
CA GLU A 63 -8.99 3.71 -1.69
C GLU A 63 -7.65 3.44 -1.00
N ALA A 64 -7.69 3.06 0.28
CA ALA A 64 -6.47 2.71 1.01
C ALA A 64 -5.79 1.46 0.44
N SER A 65 -6.55 0.42 0.05
CA SER A 65 -5.95 -0.77 -0.56
C SER A 65 -5.28 -0.47 -1.91
N LEU A 66 -5.89 0.40 -2.73
CA LEU A 66 -5.27 0.89 -3.97
C LEU A 66 -3.96 1.65 -3.70
N ILE A 67 -3.92 2.50 -2.67
CA ILE A 67 -2.71 3.24 -2.31
C ILE A 67 -1.61 2.29 -1.82
N VAL A 68 -1.94 1.33 -0.94
CA VAL A 68 -0.99 0.32 -0.46
C VAL A 68 -0.40 -0.47 -1.62
N GLU A 69 -1.23 -0.87 -2.59
CA GLU A 69 -0.77 -1.60 -3.76
C GLU A 69 0.14 -0.74 -4.67
N LYS A 70 -0.21 0.55 -4.87
CA LYS A 70 0.65 1.49 -5.62
C LYS A 70 2.01 1.69 -4.96
N LEU A 71 2.05 1.80 -3.64
CA LEU A 71 3.27 1.91 -2.86
C LEU A 71 4.14 0.64 -2.97
N LEU A 72 3.53 -0.56 -2.88
CA LEU A 72 4.23 -1.81 -3.15
C LEU A 72 4.82 -1.82 -4.57
N LYS A 73 4.01 -1.44 -5.56
CA LYS A 73 4.43 -1.39 -6.97
C LYS A 73 5.59 -0.41 -7.17
N ARG A 74 5.59 0.74 -6.51
CA ARG A 74 6.67 1.74 -6.61
C ARG A 74 8.04 1.15 -6.25
N VAL A 75 8.11 0.31 -5.20
CA VAL A 75 9.35 -0.37 -4.79
C VAL A 75 9.73 -1.48 -5.76
N VAL A 76 8.75 -2.27 -6.22
CA VAL A 76 8.98 -3.33 -7.23
C VAL A 76 9.49 -2.75 -8.56
N ASP A 77 8.91 -1.65 -9.03
CA ASP A 77 9.33 -0.99 -10.26
C ASP A 77 10.75 -0.41 -10.14
N ASP A 78 11.12 0.06 -8.94
CA ASP A 78 12.48 0.55 -8.66
C ASP A 78 13.52 -0.58 -8.67
N MET A 79 13.21 -1.73 -8.05
CA MET A 79 14.06 -2.93 -8.14
C MET A 79 14.23 -3.41 -9.59
N ARG A 80 13.17 -3.32 -10.41
CA ARG A 80 13.22 -3.70 -11.83
C ARG A 80 14.06 -2.75 -12.69
N ALA A 81 14.31 -1.53 -12.23
CA ALA A 81 15.23 -0.59 -12.86
C ALA A 81 16.71 -0.84 -12.49
N ASP A 82 17.05 -2.07 -12.13
CA ASP A 82 18.38 -2.52 -11.68
C ASP A 82 18.88 -1.84 -10.39
N ASN A 83 17.98 -1.27 -9.58
CA ASN A 83 18.35 -0.77 -8.26
C ASN A 83 18.50 -1.93 -7.26
N LYS A 84 19.73 -2.45 -7.17
CA LYS A 84 20.12 -3.55 -6.28
C LYS A 84 20.32 -3.13 -4.82
N SER A 85 20.19 -1.83 -4.50
CA SER A 85 20.37 -1.33 -3.15
C SER A 85 19.15 -1.55 -2.25
N ILE A 86 18.01 -1.88 -2.85
CA ILE A 86 16.74 -2.08 -2.18
C ILE A 86 16.16 -3.46 -2.47
N CYS A 87 15.29 -3.93 -1.58
CA CYS A 87 14.49 -5.12 -1.80
C CYS A 87 13.07 -4.89 -1.29
N VAL A 88 12.10 -5.38 -2.05
CA VAL A 88 10.73 -5.56 -1.57
C VAL A 88 10.73 -6.71 -0.58
N SER A 89 9.89 -6.65 0.45
CA SER A 89 9.85 -7.69 1.49
C SER A 89 8.51 -8.44 1.50
N THR A 90 8.55 -9.67 2.01
CA THR A 90 7.37 -10.48 2.32
C THR A 90 6.32 -9.71 3.12
N ARG A 91 6.76 -8.82 4.03
CA ARG A 91 5.87 -7.98 4.83
C ARG A 91 5.07 -7.01 3.96
N MET A 92 5.68 -6.40 2.94
CA MET A 92 4.99 -5.45 2.05
C MET A 92 3.92 -6.15 1.22
N TYR A 93 4.20 -7.33 0.66
CA TYR A 93 3.19 -8.15 0.00
C TYR A 93 2.04 -8.51 0.92
N THR A 94 2.35 -8.97 2.14
CA THR A 94 1.36 -9.32 3.16
C THR A 94 0.47 -8.12 3.52
N MET A 95 1.04 -6.92 3.66
CA MET A 95 0.29 -5.69 3.92
C MET A 95 -0.68 -5.35 2.77
N SER A 96 -0.25 -5.48 1.51
CA SER A 96 -1.11 -5.25 0.35
C SER A 96 -2.27 -6.25 0.28
N MET A 97 -2.01 -7.53 0.54
CA MET A 97 -3.05 -8.56 0.60
C MET A 97 -4.05 -8.30 1.74
N ASP A 98 -3.56 -7.97 2.93
CA ASP A 98 -4.39 -7.67 4.09
C ASP A 98 -5.23 -6.39 3.90
N ALA A 99 -4.69 -5.38 3.19
CA ALA A 99 -5.43 -4.18 2.83
C ALA A 99 -6.64 -4.52 1.95
N TRP A 100 -6.45 -5.34 0.91
CA TRP A 100 -7.54 -5.79 0.04
C TRP A 100 -8.55 -6.67 0.78
N ALA A 101 -8.08 -7.60 1.61
CA ALA A 101 -8.92 -8.47 2.44
C ALA A 101 -9.83 -7.67 3.40
N LYS A 102 -9.39 -6.50 3.85
CA LYS A 102 -10.13 -5.62 4.78
C LYS A 102 -10.91 -4.51 4.09
N SER A 103 -10.71 -4.28 2.80
CA SER A 103 -11.25 -3.13 2.06
C SER A 103 -12.77 -3.15 1.87
N GLY A 104 -13.40 -4.32 2.00
CA GLY A 104 -14.80 -4.53 1.63
C GLY A 104 -15.06 -4.52 0.12
N ALA A 105 -14.01 -4.48 -0.72
CA ALA A 105 -14.16 -4.59 -2.16
C ALA A 105 -14.73 -5.98 -2.55
N PRO A 106 -15.70 -6.06 -3.47
CA PRO A 106 -16.22 -7.34 -3.96
C PRO A 106 -15.13 -8.28 -4.49
N GLN A 107 -14.11 -7.72 -5.15
CA GLN A 107 -12.97 -8.46 -5.70
C GLN A 107 -11.75 -8.46 -4.77
N GLY A 108 -11.92 -8.12 -3.49
CA GLY A 108 -10.81 -7.99 -2.54
C GLY A 108 -9.99 -9.28 -2.39
N ALA A 109 -10.67 -10.44 -2.32
CA ALA A 109 -9.99 -11.73 -2.24
C ALA A 109 -9.23 -12.08 -3.52
N GLN A 110 -9.83 -11.83 -4.69
CA GLN A 110 -9.18 -12.03 -5.99
C GLN A 110 -7.92 -11.16 -6.13
N ARG A 111 -7.99 -9.88 -5.75
CA ARG A 111 -6.82 -8.98 -5.73
C ARG A 111 -5.74 -9.46 -4.78
N ALA A 112 -6.10 -9.93 -3.59
CA ALA A 112 -5.15 -10.54 -2.66
C ALA A 112 -4.47 -11.80 -3.25
N ALA A 113 -5.21 -12.62 -4.01
CA ALA A 113 -4.68 -13.79 -4.69
C ALA A 113 -3.70 -13.43 -5.81
N GLU A 114 -4.01 -12.42 -6.62
CA GLU A 114 -3.12 -11.90 -7.66
C GLU A 114 -1.80 -11.37 -7.08
N ILE A 115 -1.87 -10.63 -5.98
CA ILE A 115 -0.68 -10.13 -5.27
C ILE A 115 0.16 -11.28 -4.71
N HIS A 116 -0.49 -12.28 -4.11
CA HIS A 116 0.21 -13.46 -3.61
C HIS A 116 0.88 -14.26 -4.74
N SER A 117 0.19 -14.42 -5.88
CA SER A 117 0.76 -15.08 -7.06
C SER A 117 1.98 -14.32 -7.58
N ALA A 118 1.91 -12.98 -7.64
CA ALA A 118 3.05 -12.16 -8.05
C ALA A 118 4.25 -12.32 -7.11
N MET A 119 4.02 -12.44 -5.80
CA MET A 119 5.06 -12.72 -4.81
C MET A 119 5.72 -14.08 -5.05
N VAL A 120 4.92 -15.14 -5.26
CA VAL A 120 5.42 -16.50 -5.54
C VAL A 120 6.25 -16.51 -6.82
N THR A 121 5.73 -15.94 -7.92
CA THR A 121 6.47 -15.88 -9.19
C THR A 121 7.78 -15.11 -9.06
N MET A 122 7.80 -14.02 -8.29
CA MET A 122 9.02 -13.25 -8.07
C MET A 122 10.04 -14.05 -7.25
N TYR A 123 9.60 -14.77 -6.22
CA TYR A 123 10.46 -15.65 -5.42
C TYR A 123 11.03 -16.81 -6.25
N GLU A 124 10.22 -17.46 -7.07
CA GLU A 124 10.67 -18.55 -7.94
C GLU A 124 11.69 -18.07 -8.98
N ALA A 125 11.54 -16.83 -9.47
CA ALA A 125 12.46 -16.25 -10.45
C ALA A 125 13.78 -15.76 -9.83
N SER A 126 13.76 -15.18 -8.62
CA SER A 126 14.95 -14.61 -7.99
C SER A 126 15.68 -15.56 -7.04
N GLY A 127 14.96 -16.49 -6.41
CA GLY A 127 15.44 -17.29 -5.28
C GLY A 127 15.72 -16.48 -4.01
N ASP A 128 15.26 -15.23 -3.93
CA ASP A 128 15.57 -14.33 -2.82
C ASP A 128 14.73 -14.66 -1.57
N PRO A 129 15.34 -15.05 -0.44
CA PRO A 129 14.61 -15.37 0.78
C PRO A 129 13.83 -14.19 1.38
N SER A 130 14.15 -12.93 1.02
CA SER A 130 13.44 -11.74 1.53
C SER A 130 11.97 -11.67 1.09
N ILE A 131 11.65 -12.29 -0.05
CA ILE A 131 10.32 -12.35 -0.66
C ILE A 131 9.71 -13.76 -0.64
N ALA A 132 10.30 -14.68 0.13
CA ALA A 132 9.79 -16.04 0.25
C ALA A 132 8.36 -16.06 0.84
N PRO A 133 7.38 -16.70 0.18
CA PRO A 133 6.06 -16.92 0.76
C PRO A 133 6.16 -17.57 2.13
N SER A 134 5.46 -17.01 3.12
CA SER A 134 5.51 -17.46 4.51
C SER A 134 4.14 -17.96 4.95
N SER A 135 4.08 -18.68 6.06
CA SER A 135 2.77 -19.07 6.65
C SER A 135 1.86 -17.86 6.87
N ILE A 136 2.42 -16.67 7.12
CA ILE A 136 1.65 -15.43 7.27
C ILE A 136 1.01 -15.00 5.94
N SER A 137 1.74 -15.08 4.81
CA SER A 137 1.18 -14.69 3.50
C SER A 137 0.04 -15.63 3.07
N TYR A 138 0.23 -16.94 3.25
CA TYR A 138 -0.84 -17.93 2.99
C TYR A 138 -2.06 -17.74 3.90
N ASN A 139 -1.85 -17.56 5.21
CA ASN A 139 -2.96 -17.30 6.14
C ASN A 139 -3.71 -16.01 5.79
N THR A 140 -3.00 -14.99 5.31
CA THR A 140 -3.61 -13.73 4.86
C THR A 140 -4.50 -13.96 3.64
N LEU A 141 -4.04 -14.77 2.68
CA LEU A 141 -4.81 -15.12 1.50
C LEU A 141 -6.09 -15.88 1.87
N VAL A 142 -5.98 -16.91 2.71
CA VAL A 142 -7.14 -17.69 3.18
C VAL A 142 -8.14 -16.78 3.90
N ASN A 143 -7.66 -15.91 4.79
CA ASN A 143 -8.50 -14.95 5.50
C ASN A 143 -9.18 -13.94 4.56
N ALA A 144 -8.59 -13.62 3.41
CA ALA A 144 -9.22 -12.79 2.39
C ALA A 144 -10.43 -13.50 1.76
N TRP A 145 -10.25 -14.77 1.37
CA TRP A 145 -11.32 -15.59 0.80
C TRP A 145 -12.45 -15.88 1.79
N CYS A 146 -12.12 -16.19 3.06
CA CYS A 146 -13.16 -16.37 4.10
C CYS A 146 -14.02 -15.12 4.34
N LYS A 147 -13.52 -13.93 3.98
CA LYS A 147 -14.23 -12.65 4.13
C LYS A 147 -14.94 -12.21 2.86
N SER A 148 -14.53 -12.70 1.70
CA SER A 148 -15.29 -12.44 0.48
C SER A 148 -16.61 -13.17 0.55
N SER A 149 -17.69 -12.48 0.19
CA SER A 149 -19.02 -13.10 0.02
C SER A 149 -19.09 -13.96 -1.25
N ASP A 150 -17.96 -14.54 -1.68
CA ASP A 150 -17.82 -15.27 -2.92
C ASP A 150 -18.27 -16.72 -2.70
N PRO A 151 -19.25 -17.24 -3.47
CA PRO A 151 -19.71 -18.62 -3.32
C PRO A 151 -18.66 -19.69 -3.66
N GLU A 152 -17.50 -19.32 -4.23
CA GLU A 152 -16.37 -20.21 -4.48
C GLU A 152 -15.33 -20.27 -3.33
N ALA A 153 -15.57 -19.58 -2.21
CA ALA A 153 -14.70 -19.62 -1.02
C ALA A 153 -14.90 -20.86 -0.13
#